data_AF-A0A838PA19-F1
#
_entry.id   AF-A0A838PA19-F1
#
_cell.length_a   1.000
_cell.length_b   1.000
_cell.length_c   1.000
_cell.angle_alpha   90.00
_cell.angle_beta   90.00
_cell.angle_gamma   90.00
#
_symmetry.space_group_name_H-M   'P 1'
#
loop_
_entity.id
_entity.type
_entity.pdbx_description
1 polymer ?
#
loop_
_entity_poly.entity_id
_entity_poly.type
_entity_poly.pdbx_seq_one_letter_code
_entity_poly.pdbx_strand_id
1 'polypeptide(L)'
;METKPTHEQAQLQLQVYDLRREARLRQARDWFQQNYHAETFDDSMRLAAPGTEAGTFVGMVIGYWEQACALLNYGLLHEDLFFETNGEFFGVWELLKPVVPQFRERFADQNLLANLEKAAQRYEVWSERRSPGHIAEMRKFMEQQRAAAAKAASA
;
A
#
# COMPACT_ATOMS: atom_id res chain seq x y z
N MET A 1 17.46 15.51 12.34
CA MET A 1 17.86 16.46 11.29
C MET A 1 17.82 15.67 10.00
N GLU A 2 16.90 15.98 9.08
CA GLU A 2 16.88 15.31 7.78
C GLU A 2 18.20 15.60 7.07
N THR A 3 18.99 14.54 6.94
CA THR A 3 20.23 14.57 6.19
C THR A 3 19.86 14.55 4.72
N LYS A 4 20.47 15.42 3.91
CA LYS A 4 20.28 15.41 2.45
C LYS A 4 20.41 13.98 1.90
N PRO A 5 19.55 13.54 0.97
CA PRO A 5 19.64 12.21 0.39
C PRO A 5 21.01 12.02 -0.29
N THR A 6 21.57 10.82 -0.18
CA THR A 6 22.82 10.46 -0.89
C THR A 6 22.55 9.99 -2.31
N HIS A 7 23.59 9.94 -3.14
CA HIS A 7 23.48 9.39 -4.49
C HIS A 7 23.10 7.89 -4.48
N GLU A 8 23.59 7.12 -3.51
CA GLU A 8 23.24 5.70 -3.36
C GLU A 8 21.75 5.52 -3.00
N GLN A 9 21.23 6.36 -2.10
CA GLN A 9 19.80 6.32 -1.74
C GLN A 9 18.93 6.71 -2.94
N ALA A 10 19.32 7.72 -3.71
CA ALA A 10 18.63 8.10 -4.95
C ALA A 10 18.67 6.96 -5.99
N GLN A 11 19.80 6.28 -6.15
CA GLN A 11 19.94 5.14 -7.05
C GLN A 11 19.05 3.98 -6.62
N LEU A 12 19.03 3.63 -5.34
CA LEU A 12 18.15 2.58 -4.80
C LEU A 12 16.68 2.93 -5.01
N GLN A 13 16.31 4.20 -4.83
CA GLN A 13 14.95 4.65 -5.05
C GLN A 13 14.53 4.55 -6.53
N LEU A 14 15.42 4.87 -7.47
CA LEU A 14 15.18 4.65 -8.89
C LEU A 14 15.05 3.16 -9.24
N GLN A 15 15.80 2.28 -8.57
CA GLN A 15 15.66 0.82 -8.75
C GLN A 15 14.31 0.32 -8.24
N VAL A 16 13.88 0.78 -7.06
CA VAL A 16 12.54 0.48 -6.53
C VAL A 16 11.47 0.93 -7.53
N TYR A 17 11.56 2.17 -8.03
CA TYR A 17 10.66 2.66 -9.08
C TYR A 17 10.69 1.82 -10.35
N ASP A 18 11.87 1.39 -10.80
CA ASP A 18 12.00 0.55 -12.00
C ASP A 18 11.31 -0.81 -11.84
N LEU A 19 11.52 -1.47 -10.70
CA LEU A 19 10.86 -2.74 -10.37
C LEU A 19 9.33 -2.59 -10.34
N ARG A 20 8.81 -1.45 -9.85
CA ARG A 20 7.38 -1.14 -9.86
C ARG A 20 6.75 -1.11 -11.25
N ARG A 21 7.57 -0.90 -12.28
CA ARG A 21 7.12 -0.76 -13.67
C ARG A 21 7.04 -2.08 -14.42
N GLU A 22 7.53 -3.17 -13.84
CA GLU A 22 7.40 -4.53 -14.38
C GLU A 22 5.95 -4.77 -14.83
N ALA A 23 5.76 -5.33 -16.02
CA ALA A 23 4.47 -5.34 -16.71
C ALA A 23 3.40 -6.08 -15.90
N ARG A 24 3.73 -7.23 -15.32
CA ARG A 24 2.80 -8.03 -14.52
C ARG A 24 2.49 -7.37 -13.19
N LEU A 25 3.48 -6.76 -12.52
CA LEU A 25 3.24 -5.98 -11.31
C LEU A 25 2.39 -4.73 -11.60
N ARG A 26 2.58 -4.07 -12.75
CA ARG A 26 1.72 -2.95 -13.15
C ARG A 26 0.28 -3.38 -13.33
N GLN A 27 0.04 -4.50 -14.04
CA GLN A 27 -1.29 -5.09 -14.17
C GLN A 27 -1.89 -5.43 -12.80
N ALA A 28 -1.10 -6.02 -11.90
CA ALA A 28 -1.53 -6.35 -10.55
C ALA A 28 -1.94 -5.10 -9.74
N ARG A 29 -1.16 -4.02 -9.84
CA ARG A 29 -1.44 -2.74 -9.18
C ARG A 29 -2.72 -2.09 -9.71
N ASP A 30 -2.90 -2.08 -11.03
CA ASP A 30 -4.11 -1.54 -11.67
C ASP A 30 -5.35 -2.33 -11.23
N TRP A 31 -5.25 -3.67 -11.24
CA TRP A 31 -6.33 -4.54 -10.75
C TRP A 31 -6.62 -4.30 -9.27
N PHE A 32 -5.58 -4.22 -8.43
CA PHE A 32 -5.72 -4.06 -6.98
C PHE A 32 -6.46 -2.77 -6.64
N GLN A 33 -6.05 -1.63 -7.22
CA GLN A 33 -6.69 -0.34 -6.97
C GLN A 33 -8.16 -0.30 -7.40
N GLN A 34 -8.51 -0.99 -8.48
CA GLN A 34 -9.86 -1.00 -9.02
C GLN A 34 -10.78 -1.97 -8.28
N ASN A 35 -10.26 -3.12 -7.81
CA ASN A 35 -11.09 -4.27 -7.42
C ASN A 35 -10.96 -4.66 -5.94
N TYR A 36 -9.84 -4.37 -5.27
CA TYR A 36 -9.61 -4.84 -3.91
C TYR A 36 -10.17 -3.86 -2.88
N HIS A 37 -11.43 -4.05 -2.50
CA HIS A 37 -12.15 -3.24 -1.50
C HIS A 37 -12.66 -4.10 -0.33
N ALA A 38 -11.82 -5.01 0.17
CA ALA A 38 -12.19 -5.95 1.24
C ALA A 38 -12.28 -5.25 2.61
N GLU A 39 -13.39 -5.46 3.33
CA GLU A 39 -13.53 -5.00 4.72
C GLU A 39 -13.37 -6.13 5.74
N THR A 40 -13.51 -7.38 5.29
CA THR A 40 -13.43 -8.58 6.12
C THR A 40 -12.48 -9.61 5.51
N PHE A 41 -12.00 -10.55 6.32
CA PHE A 41 -11.24 -11.69 5.83
C PHE A 41 -12.00 -12.47 4.74
N ASP A 42 -13.30 -12.69 4.93
CA ASP A 42 -14.14 -13.42 3.98
C ASP A 42 -14.27 -12.66 2.64
N ASP A 43 -14.38 -11.33 2.67
CA ASP A 43 -14.33 -10.52 1.44
C ASP A 43 -12.99 -10.64 0.73
N SER A 44 -11.89 -10.61 1.47
CA SER A 44 -10.55 -10.78 0.91
C SER A 44 -10.40 -12.14 0.24
N MET A 45 -10.86 -13.22 0.88
CA MET A 45 -10.85 -14.57 0.30
C MET A 45 -11.78 -14.67 -0.92
N ARG A 46 -12.95 -14.04 -0.90
CA ARG A 46 -13.86 -14.02 -2.06
C ARG A 46 -13.27 -13.26 -3.25
N LEU A 47 -12.63 -12.12 -3.01
CA LEU A 47 -12.04 -11.28 -4.06
C LEU A 47 -10.73 -11.83 -4.61
N ALA A 48 -9.90 -12.41 -3.74
CA ALA A 48 -8.50 -12.71 -4.04
C ALA A 48 -7.96 -13.93 -3.26
N ALA A 49 -8.66 -15.06 -3.31
CA ALA A 49 -8.20 -16.31 -2.70
C ALA A 49 -6.79 -16.71 -3.19
N PRO A 50 -5.93 -17.27 -2.32
CA PRO A 50 -4.65 -17.86 -2.73
C PRO A 50 -4.82 -18.88 -3.86
N GLY A 51 -3.91 -18.86 -4.83
CA GLY A 51 -3.97 -19.74 -6.01
C GLY A 51 -4.84 -19.23 -7.16
N THR A 52 -5.60 -18.16 -6.97
CA THR A 52 -6.29 -17.44 -8.07
C THR A 52 -5.39 -16.38 -8.71
N GLU A 53 -5.75 -15.89 -9.89
CA GLU A 53 -5.03 -14.77 -10.53
C GLU A 53 -5.14 -13.48 -9.69
N ALA A 54 -6.33 -13.18 -9.17
CA ALA A 54 -6.55 -12.08 -8.24
C ALA A 54 -5.71 -12.19 -6.97
N GLY A 55 -5.64 -13.39 -6.37
CA GLY A 55 -4.76 -13.67 -5.24
C GLY A 55 -3.28 -13.48 -5.56
N THR A 56 -2.87 -13.85 -6.78
CA THR A 56 -1.51 -13.60 -7.27
C THR A 56 -1.25 -12.10 -7.38
N PHE A 57 -2.19 -11.32 -7.92
CA PHE A 57 -2.06 -9.87 -7.99
C PHE A 57 -1.94 -9.21 -6.62
N VAL A 58 -2.79 -9.59 -5.66
CA VAL A 58 -2.66 -9.12 -4.26
C VAL A 58 -1.28 -9.47 -3.72
N GLY A 59 -0.83 -10.73 -3.86
CA GLY A 59 0.48 -11.17 -3.41
C GLY A 59 1.64 -10.36 -3.99
N MET A 60 1.59 -10.03 -5.28
CA MET A 60 2.59 -9.20 -5.95
C MET A 60 2.61 -7.76 -5.40
N VAL A 61 1.44 -7.15 -5.23
CA VAL A 61 1.31 -5.77 -4.72
C VAL A 61 1.81 -5.68 -3.28
N ILE A 62 1.35 -6.57 -2.39
CA ILE A 62 1.76 -6.53 -0.98
C ILE A 62 3.24 -6.88 -0.83
N GLY A 63 3.76 -7.84 -1.60
CA GLY A 63 5.17 -8.23 -1.54
C GLY A 63 6.11 -7.12 -1.96
N TYR A 64 5.78 -6.41 -3.05
CA TYR A 64 6.55 -5.27 -3.51
C TYR A 64 6.54 -4.13 -2.47
N TRP A 65 5.36 -3.75 -1.97
CA TRP A 65 5.26 -2.62 -1.04
C TRP A 65 5.81 -2.91 0.36
N GLU A 66 5.61 -4.12 0.88
CA GLU A 66 6.22 -4.54 2.15
C GLU A 66 7.76 -4.48 2.06
N GLN A 67 8.35 -4.94 0.95
CA GLN A 67 9.79 -4.85 0.73
C GLN A 67 10.27 -3.39 0.62
N ALA A 68 9.61 -2.55 -0.18
CA ALA A 68 10.00 -1.15 -0.34
C ALA A 68 9.91 -0.38 0.99
N CYS A 69 8.84 -0.61 1.77
CA CYS A 69 8.69 -0.02 3.10
C CYS A 69 9.69 -0.59 4.10
N ALA A 70 10.14 -1.85 3.97
CA ALA A 70 11.24 -2.37 4.76
C ALA A 70 12.53 -1.58 4.47
N LEU A 71 12.93 -1.41 3.22
CA LEU A 71 14.12 -0.61 2.85
C LEU A 71 14.08 0.81 3.46
N LEU A 72 12.90 1.44 3.46
CA LEU A 72 12.67 2.72 4.12
C LEU A 72 12.82 2.64 5.65
N ASN A 73 12.22 1.63 6.30
CA ASN A 73 12.29 1.46 7.74
C ASN A 73 13.70 1.11 8.25
N TYR A 74 14.53 0.50 7.41
CA TYR A 74 15.95 0.26 7.66
C TYR A 74 16.85 1.47 7.33
N GLY A 75 16.29 2.58 6.84
CA GLY A 75 17.04 3.81 6.54
C GLY A 75 17.84 3.76 5.22
N LEU A 76 17.61 2.75 4.39
CA LEU A 76 18.27 2.61 3.09
C LEU A 76 17.66 3.54 2.04
N LEU A 77 16.41 3.95 2.23
CA LEU A 77 15.76 4.99 1.45
C LEU A 77 15.64 6.26 2.30
N HIS A 78 15.82 7.42 1.67
CA HIS A 78 15.59 8.70 2.32
C HIS A 78 14.08 8.95 2.46
N GLU A 79 13.61 9.21 3.68
CA GLU A 79 12.18 9.24 4.01
C GLU A 79 11.40 10.30 3.23
N ASP A 80 11.81 11.56 3.33
CA ASP A 80 11.13 12.66 2.66
C ASP A 80 11.09 12.45 1.14
N LEU A 81 12.19 11.95 0.57
CA LEU A 81 12.28 11.71 -0.86
C LEU A 81 11.39 10.53 -1.29
N PHE A 82 11.31 9.48 -0.47
CA PHE A 82 10.43 8.35 -0.70
C PHE A 82 8.96 8.78 -0.63
N PHE A 83 8.56 9.53 0.40
CA PHE A 83 7.20 10.01 0.59
C PHE A 83 6.75 10.98 -0.50
N GLU A 84 7.62 11.89 -0.95
CA GLU A 84 7.31 12.84 -2.03
C GLU A 84 7.06 12.18 -3.40
N THR A 85 7.61 10.97 -3.62
CA THR A 85 7.57 10.31 -4.94
C THR A 85 6.77 9.02 -4.96
N ASN A 86 6.40 8.47 -3.80
CA ASN A 86 5.65 7.23 -3.66
C ASN A 86 4.45 7.40 -2.75
N GLY A 87 3.30 7.86 -3.27
CA GLY A 87 2.06 7.90 -2.48
C GLY A 87 1.29 6.57 -2.44
N GLU A 88 1.51 5.67 -3.41
CA GLU A 88 0.64 4.49 -3.57
C GLU A 88 0.70 3.50 -2.41
N PHE A 89 1.85 3.32 -1.76
CA PHE A 89 1.94 2.38 -0.61
C PHE A 89 0.94 2.73 0.48
N PHE A 90 0.65 4.02 0.67
CA PHE A 90 -0.33 4.49 1.63
C PHE A 90 -1.74 4.08 1.23
N GLY A 91 -2.12 4.24 -0.05
CA GLY A 91 -3.40 3.76 -0.56
C GLY A 91 -3.54 2.23 -0.47
N VAL A 92 -2.46 1.49 -0.73
CA VAL A 92 -2.43 0.03 -0.54
C VAL A 92 -2.65 -0.34 0.93
N TRP A 93 -2.00 0.37 1.86
CA TRP A 93 -2.23 0.19 3.29
C TRP A 93 -3.69 0.47 3.67
N GLU A 94 -4.27 1.58 3.23
CA GLU A 94 -5.66 1.94 3.55
C GLU A 94 -6.66 0.86 3.09
N LEU A 95 -6.43 0.22 1.94
CA LEU A 95 -7.27 -0.89 1.44
C LEU A 95 -7.05 -2.22 2.20
N LEU A 96 -5.87 -2.44 2.78
CA LEU A 96 -5.55 -3.67 3.53
C LEU A 96 -5.86 -3.55 5.02
N LYS A 97 -5.75 -2.36 5.59
CA LYS A 97 -5.89 -2.06 7.02
C LYS A 97 -7.09 -2.74 7.70
N PRO A 98 -8.30 -2.83 7.09
CA PRO A 98 -9.44 -3.51 7.71
C PRO A 98 -9.22 -5.01 7.93
N VAL A 99 -8.47 -5.68 7.05
CA VAL A 99 -8.34 -7.15 7.04
C VAL A 99 -7.06 -7.64 7.70
N VAL A 100 -6.00 -6.82 7.80
CA VAL A 100 -4.69 -7.21 8.36
C VAL A 100 -4.79 -7.86 9.74
N PRO A 101 -5.55 -7.33 10.73
CA PRO A 101 -5.64 -7.95 12.06
C PRO A 101 -6.13 -9.40 12.01
N GLN A 102 -7.18 -9.68 11.24
CA GLN A 102 -7.74 -11.03 11.10
C GLN A 102 -6.76 -11.96 10.39
N PHE A 103 -6.03 -11.46 9.38
CA PHE A 103 -4.98 -12.24 8.73
C PHE A 103 -3.84 -12.61 9.69
N ARG A 104 -3.37 -11.65 10.51
CA ARG A 104 -2.33 -11.89 11.54
C ARG A 104 -2.75 -12.97 12.53
N GLU A 105 -4.01 -12.95 12.96
CA GLU A 105 -4.58 -13.98 13.84
C GLU A 105 -4.68 -15.35 13.16
N ARG A 106 -5.28 -15.41 11.96
CA ARG A 106 -5.54 -16.66 11.24
C ARG A 106 -4.28 -17.39 10.80
N PHE A 107 -3.24 -16.66 10.41
CA PHE A 107 -1.97 -17.22 9.99
C PHE A 107 -0.91 -17.28 11.10
N ALA A 108 -1.25 -16.83 12.31
CA ALA A 108 -0.33 -16.75 13.44
C ALA A 108 0.97 -15.97 13.12
N ASP A 109 0.87 -14.96 12.26
CA ASP A 109 1.97 -14.05 11.91
C ASP A 109 1.61 -12.62 12.32
N GLN A 110 2.05 -12.22 13.51
CA GLN A 110 1.79 -10.87 14.03
C GLN A 110 2.53 -9.76 13.28
N ASN A 111 3.54 -10.12 12.46
CA ASN A 111 4.35 -9.15 11.72
C ASN A 111 3.92 -8.98 10.27
N LEU A 112 2.88 -9.69 9.83
CA LEU A 112 2.36 -9.55 8.47
C LEU A 112 2.07 -8.08 8.16
N LEU A 113 2.73 -7.56 7.12
CA LEU A 113 2.65 -6.17 6.65
C LEU A 113 3.07 -5.09 7.66
N ALA A 114 3.91 -5.44 8.64
CA ALA A 114 4.35 -4.50 9.66
C ALA A 114 5.21 -3.35 9.10
N ASN A 115 6.01 -3.58 8.04
CA ASN A 115 6.80 -2.49 7.48
C ASN A 115 5.92 -1.49 6.74
N LEU A 116 4.96 -2.00 5.95
CA LEU A 116 3.96 -1.18 5.27
C LEU A 116 3.15 -0.35 6.27
N GLU A 117 2.64 -0.97 7.34
CA GLU A 117 1.92 -0.29 8.42
C GLU A 117 2.74 0.84 9.04
N LYS A 118 3.99 0.54 9.45
CA LYS A 118 4.87 1.52 10.08
C LYS A 118 5.19 2.69 9.15
N ALA A 119 5.44 2.41 7.87
CA ALA A 119 5.68 3.46 6.88
C ALA A 119 4.42 4.32 6.66
N ALA A 120 3.23 3.71 6.62
CA ALA A 120 1.97 4.43 6.44
C ALA A 120 1.65 5.35 7.62
N GLN A 121 1.90 4.89 8.86
CA GLN A 121 1.76 5.73 10.05
C GLN A 121 2.70 6.95 10.03
N ARG A 122 3.96 6.75 9.60
CA ARG A 122 4.93 7.84 9.43
C ARG A 122 4.49 8.81 8.33
N TYR A 123 3.98 8.28 7.22
CA TYR A 123 3.47 9.08 6.10
C TYR A 123 2.28 9.95 6.50
N GLU A 124 1.35 9.41 7.29
CA GLU A 124 0.19 10.18 7.78
C GLU A 124 0.67 11.41 8.59
N VAL A 125 1.59 11.23 9.53
CA VAL A 125 2.17 12.34 10.30
C VAL A 125 2.94 13.31 9.39
N TRP A 126 3.71 12.80 8.44
CA TRP A 126 4.47 13.61 7.48
C TRP A 126 3.55 14.47 6.60
N SER A 127 2.49 13.86 6.06
CA SER A 127 1.52 14.51 5.20
C SER A 127 0.74 15.57 5.96
N GLU A 128 0.27 15.29 7.18
CA GLU A 128 -0.47 16.27 7.98
C GLU A 128 0.38 17.49 8.36
N ARG A 129 1.71 17.35 8.50
CA ARG A 129 2.60 18.49 8.73
C ARG A 129 2.79 19.36 7.49
N ARG A 130 2.77 18.78 6.29
CA ARG A 130 3.02 19.49 5.01
C ARG A 130 1.74 19.97 4.33
N SER A 131 0.66 19.22 4.45
CA SER A 131 -0.64 19.48 3.84
C SER A 131 -1.76 19.03 4.79
N PRO A 132 -2.04 19.81 5.86
CA PRO A 132 -3.06 19.47 6.84
C PRO A 132 -4.42 19.15 6.20
N GLY A 133 -5.04 18.06 6.62
CA GLY A 133 -6.35 17.60 6.14
C GLY A 133 -6.34 16.81 4.83
N HIS A 134 -5.18 16.69 4.16
CA HIS A 134 -5.08 15.95 2.89
C HIS A 134 -5.47 14.47 3.05
N ILE A 135 -5.00 13.81 4.12
CA ILE A 135 -5.30 12.39 4.36
C ILE A 135 -6.79 12.19 4.64
N ALA A 136 -7.40 13.11 5.38
CA ALA A 136 -8.84 13.07 5.66
C ALA A 136 -9.68 13.20 4.38
N GLU A 137 -9.34 14.13 3.48
CA GLU A 137 -10.03 14.26 2.19
C GLU A 137 -9.79 13.06 1.27
N MET A 138 -8.58 12.50 1.26
CA MET A 138 -8.27 11.29 0.50
C MET A 138 -9.14 10.10 0.97
N ARG A 139 -9.27 9.88 2.29
CA ARG A 139 -10.12 8.83 2.86
C ARG A 139 -11.60 9.02 2.48
N LYS A 140 -12.12 10.24 2.57
CA LYS A 140 -13.49 10.55 2.10
C LYS A 140 -13.69 10.22 0.63
N PHE A 141 -12.72 10.57 -0.22
CA PHE A 141 -12.77 10.25 -1.64
C PHE A 141 -12.76 8.73 -1.89
N MET A 142 -11.92 7.97 -1.18
CA MET A 142 -11.91 6.50 -1.27
C MET A 142 -13.24 5.89 -0.85
N GLU A 143 -13.84 6.35 0.24
CA GLU A 143 -15.17 5.90 0.71
C GLU A 143 -16.26 6.19 -0.33
N GLN A 144 -16.24 7.38 -0.95
CA GLN A 144 -17.20 7.77 -2.00
C GLN A 144 -17.06 6.89 -3.25
N GLN A 145 -15.84 6.65 -3.73
CA GLN A 145 -15.60 5.79 -4.88
C GLN A 145 -16.07 4.36 -4.63
N ARG A 146 -15.80 3.82 -3.44
CA ARG A 146 -16.27 2.49 -3.04
C ARG A 146 -17.80 2.41 -2.99
N ALA A 147 -18.46 3.42 -2.42
CA ALA A 147 -19.92 3.49 -2.39
C ALA A 147 -20.54 3.58 -3.80
N ALA A 148 -19.89 4.28 -4.73
CA ALA A 148 -20.31 4.34 -6.12
C ALA A 148 -20.14 2.99 -6.84
N ALA A 149 -19.01 2.31 -6.65
CA ALA A 149 -18.76 0.99 -7.22
C ALA A 149 -19.75 -0.07 -6.72
N ALA A 150 -20.06 -0.07 -5.41
CA ALA A 150 -21.05 -0.98 -4.83
C ALA A 150 -22.45 -0.77 -5.43
N LYS A 151 -22.87 0.49 -5.62
CA LYS A 151 -24.15 0.82 -6.26
C LYS A 151 -24.20 0.32 -7.71
N ALA A 152 -23.12 0.53 -8.48
CA ALA A 152 -23.03 0.08 -9.87
C ALA A 152 -23.07 -1.46 -10.00
N ALA A 153 -22.53 -2.20 -9.04
CA ALA A 153 -22.57 -3.67 -9.03
C ALA A 153 -23.95 -4.24 -8.63
N SER A 154 -24.80 -3.42 -7.99
CA SER A 154 -26.17 -3.79 -7.57
C SER A 154 -27.27 -3.36 -8.54
N ALA A 155 -26.92 -2.63 -9.60
CA ALA A 155 -27.84 -2.13 -10.63
C ALA A 155 -27.82 -3.04 -11.86
#